data_AF-A0A926BUZ4-F1
#
_entry.id   AF-A0A926BUZ4-F1
#
_cell.length_a   1.000
_cell.length_b   1.000
_cell.length_c   1.000
_cell.angle_alpha   90.00
_cell.angle_beta   90.00
_cell.angle_gamma   90.00
#
_symmetry.space_group_name_H-M   'P 1'
#
loop_
_entity.id
_entity.type
_entity.pdbx_description
1 polymer ?
#
loop_
_entity_poly.entity_id
_entity_poly.type
_entity_poly.pdbx_seq_one_letter_code
_entity_poly.pdbx_strand_id
1 'polypeptide(L)'
;MIHALARCTSCPTVGHPDDRYCPACGSPMVQRCRSCGAECAHLIATYCTECGERLRADARQSQTSVAAATNDPRIARGSINTDTRKPQTR
;
A
#
# COMPACT_ATOMS: atom_id res chain seq x y z
N MET A 1 23.93 -8.48 -30.07
CA MET A 1 22.65 -8.93 -29.48
C MET A 1 22.64 -8.51 -28.03
N ILE A 2 21.79 -7.56 -27.66
CA ILE A 2 21.60 -7.13 -26.26
C ILE A 2 20.68 -8.15 -25.59
N HIS A 3 21.25 -9.09 -24.83
CA HIS A 3 20.46 -9.96 -23.97
C HIS A 3 19.93 -9.11 -22.81
N ALA A 4 18.61 -8.99 -22.70
CA ALA A 4 17.99 -8.35 -21.56
C ALA A 4 18.34 -9.15 -20.29
N LEU A 5 18.72 -8.48 -19.22
CA LEU A 5 19.05 -9.09 -17.94
C LEU A 5 18.04 -8.65 -16.89
N ALA A 6 17.67 -9.56 -16.00
CA ALA A 6 16.74 -9.26 -14.92
C ALA A 6 17.40 -9.46 -13.56
N ARG A 7 17.20 -8.50 -12.66
CA ARG A 7 17.67 -8.60 -11.27
C ARG A 7 16.62 -9.26 -10.40
N CYS A 8 17.05 -10.20 -9.56
CA CYS A 8 16.18 -10.76 -8.54
C CYS A 8 15.77 -9.68 -7.54
N THR A 9 14.52 -9.72 -7.08
CA THR A 9 14.00 -8.78 -6.06
C THR A 9 14.32 -9.23 -4.64
N SER A 10 14.71 -10.50 -4.45
CA SER A 10 15.05 -11.08 -3.14
C SER A 10 16.54 -11.14 -2.88
N CYS A 11 17.39 -11.14 -3.92
CA CYS A 11 18.83 -11.27 -3.79
C CYS A 11 19.55 -10.44 -4.88
N PRO A 12 20.85 -10.15 -4.72
CA PRO A 12 21.60 -9.34 -5.69
C PRO A 12 21.96 -10.07 -7.00
N THR A 13 21.50 -11.31 -7.20
CA THR A 13 21.80 -12.10 -8.40
C THR A 13 21.04 -11.58 -9.62
N VAL A 14 21.73 -11.62 -10.77
CA VAL A 14 21.18 -11.32 -12.09
C VAL A 14 20.91 -12.64 -12.82
N GLY A 15 19.71 -12.79 -13.39
CA GLY A 15 19.29 -13.95 -14.17
C GLY A 15 18.73 -13.55 -15.53
N HIS A 16 18.17 -14.54 -16.23
CA HIS A 16 17.48 -14.30 -17.49
C HIS A 16 16.06 -13.78 -17.21
N PRO A 17 15.52 -12.85 -18.02
CA PRO A 17 14.14 -12.37 -17.87
C PRO A 17 13.09 -13.49 -18.08
N ASP A 18 13.44 -14.54 -18.81
CA ASP A 18 12.55 -15.69 -19.04
C ASP A 18 12.65 -16.77 -17.94
N ASP A 19 13.56 -16.60 -16.97
CA ASP A 19 13.67 -17.52 -15.85
C ASP A 19 12.46 -17.36 -14.92
N ARG A 20 11.77 -18.47 -14.62
CA ARG A 20 10.65 -18.46 -13.66
C ARG A 20 11.10 -18.31 -12.21
N TYR A 21 12.32 -18.73 -11.90
CA TYR A 21 12.91 -18.71 -10.57
C TYR A 21 14.36 -18.26 -10.63
N CYS A 22 14.80 -17.54 -9.60
CA CYS A 22 16.19 -17.11 -9.49
C CYS A 22 17.13 -18.32 -9.33
N PRO A 23 18.20 -18.43 -10.15
CA PRO A 23 19.13 -19.56 -10.08
C PRO A 23 19.97 -19.57 -8.79
N ALA A 24 20.01 -18.47 -8.04
CA ALA A 24 20.77 -18.38 -6.79
C ALA A 24 19.92 -18.58 -5.53
N CYS A 25 18.75 -17.95 -5.43
CA CYS A 25 17.93 -17.99 -4.22
C CYS A 25 16.60 -18.75 -4.37
N GLY A 26 16.22 -19.17 -5.58
CA GLY A 26 14.96 -19.86 -5.83
C GLY A 26 13.70 -18.99 -5.75
N SER A 27 13.83 -17.68 -5.51
CA SER A 27 12.68 -16.77 -5.49
C SER A 27 12.02 -16.67 -6.87
N PRO A 28 10.68 -16.56 -6.95
CA PRO A 28 10.00 -16.41 -8.22
C PRO A 28 10.43 -15.12 -8.93
N MET A 29 10.81 -15.26 -10.18
CA MET A 29 11.20 -14.17 -11.09
C MET A 29 10.04 -13.73 -12.01
N VAL A 30 8.85 -14.27 -11.78
CA VAL A 30 7.59 -13.83 -12.42
C VAL A 30 6.72 -13.10 -11.41
N GLN A 31 6.15 -11.97 -11.84
CA GLN A 31 5.26 -11.16 -11.01
C GLN A 31 3.81 -11.43 -11.45
N ARG A 32 2.89 -11.53 -10.50
CA ARG A 32 1.45 -11.57 -10.82
C ARG A 32 0.80 -10.25 -10.47
N CYS A 33 0.03 -9.72 -11.40
CA CYS A 33 -0.78 -8.55 -11.15
C CYS A 33 -1.81 -8.85 -10.07
N ARG A 34 -1.88 -8.00 -9.04
CA ARG A 34 -2.85 -8.18 -7.94
C ARG A 34 -4.27 -7.80 -8.33
N SER A 35 -4.44 -6.92 -9.32
CA SER A 35 -5.76 -6.48 -9.78
C SER A 35 -6.40 -7.48 -10.75
N CYS A 36 -5.66 -7.96 -11.76
CA CYS A 36 -6.21 -8.85 -12.80
C CYS A 36 -5.72 -10.30 -12.73
N GLY A 37 -4.69 -10.62 -11.93
CA GLY A 37 -4.13 -11.97 -11.83
C GLY A 37 -3.19 -12.37 -12.96
N ALA A 38 -2.99 -11.53 -13.98
CA ALA A 38 -2.11 -11.82 -15.11
C ALA A 38 -0.65 -12.01 -14.68
N GLU A 39 0.05 -12.94 -15.32
CA GLU A 39 1.49 -13.12 -15.16
C GLU A 39 2.24 -12.10 -16.01
N CYS A 40 3.06 -11.30 -15.36
CA CYS A 40 3.92 -10.32 -15.98
C CYS A 40 5.33 -10.91 -16.08
N ALA A 41 5.71 -11.29 -17.30
CA ALA A 41 7.02 -11.85 -17.62
C ALA A 41 8.16 -10.81 -17.45
N HIS A 42 7.85 -9.52 -17.47
CA HIS A 42 8.84 -8.46 -17.35
C HIS A 42 9.00 -8.00 -15.91
N LEU A 43 10.09 -8.42 -15.25
CA LEU A 43 10.45 -7.98 -13.89
C LEU A 43 10.66 -6.48 -13.75
N ILE A 44 11.02 -5.79 -14.84
CA ILE A 44 11.19 -4.34 -14.89
C ILE A 44 9.87 -3.59 -15.13
N ALA A 45 8.78 -4.30 -15.46
CA ALA A 45 7.52 -3.64 -15.73
C ALA A 45 6.93 -3.04 -14.45
N THR A 46 6.75 -1.72 -14.46
CA THR A 46 6.12 -0.99 -13.36
C THR A 46 4.58 -1.05 -13.43
N TYR A 47 4.04 -1.38 -14.61
CA TYR A 47 2.61 -1.43 -14.88
C TYR A 47 2.24 -2.74 -15.57
N CYS A 48 1.05 -3.25 -15.27
CA CYS A 48 0.50 -4.44 -15.90
C CYS A 48 0.12 -4.11 -17.33
N THR A 49 0.62 -4.91 -18.28
CA THR A 49 0.31 -4.77 -19.71
C THR A 49 -1.14 -5.14 -20.05
N GLU A 50 -1.80 -5.91 -19.18
CA GLU A 50 -3.19 -6.35 -19.40
C GLU A 50 -4.23 -5.35 -18.85
N CYS A 51 -4.03 -4.84 -17.63
CA CYS A 51 -5.03 -3.99 -16.97
C CYS A 51 -4.57 -2.55 -16.69
N GLY A 52 -3.29 -2.22 -16.91
CA GLY A 52 -2.73 -0.89 -16.65
C GLY A 52 -2.43 -0.58 -15.18
N GLU A 53 -2.75 -1.47 -14.23
CA GLU A 53 -2.48 -1.26 -12.80
C GLU A 53 -0.97 -1.32 -12.49
N ARG A 54 -0.53 -0.58 -11.47
CA ARG A 54 0.86 -0.66 -11.00
C ARG A 54 1.22 -2.04 -10.43
N LEU A 55 2.23 -2.66 -11.01
CA LEU A 55 2.94 -3.81 -10.44
C LEU A 55 3.92 -3.24 -9.41
N ARG A 56 3.70 -3.52 -8.12
CA ARG A 56 4.55 -2.96 -7.06
C ARG A 56 5.99 -3.46 -7.20
N ALA A 57 6.82 -2.66 -7.83
CA ALA A 57 8.25 -2.86 -7.97
C ALA A 57 9.03 -2.06 -6.91
N ASP A 58 8.63 -2.09 -5.64
CA ASP A 58 9.46 -1.56 -4.56
C ASP A 58 9.10 -2.25 -3.24
N ALA A 59 10.08 -2.92 -2.65
CA ALA A 59 10.00 -3.68 -1.39
C ALA A 59 9.79 -2.79 -0.15
N ARG A 60 9.18 -1.61 -0.27
CA ARG A 60 9.03 -0.67 0.85
C ARG A 60 7.88 0.28 0.62
N GLN A 61 6.61 -0.16 0.78
CA GLN A 61 5.48 0.73 1.10
C GLN A 61 4.14 -0.03 1.22
N SER A 62 4.06 -1.03 2.10
CA SER A 62 2.75 -1.50 2.59
C SER A 62 2.52 -1.07 4.03
N GLN A 63 2.71 0.22 4.33
CA GLN A 63 2.20 0.84 5.56
C GLN A 63 1.76 2.26 5.25
N THR A 64 0.69 2.38 4.48
CA THR A 64 -0.18 3.55 4.59
C THR A 64 -1.53 3.00 5.04
N SER A 65 -1.58 2.59 6.30
CA SER A 65 -2.83 2.47 7.02
C SER A 65 -3.44 3.87 7.04
N VAL A 66 -4.43 4.08 6.19
CA VAL A 66 -5.36 5.20 6.30
C VAL A 66 -6.10 5.05 7.63
N ALA A 67 -5.53 5.63 8.69
CA ALA A 67 -6.31 6.00 9.86
C ALA A 67 -7.19 7.19 9.46
N ALA A 68 -8.29 6.87 8.79
CA ALA A 68 -9.36 7.80 8.50
C ALA A 68 -9.96 8.31 9.82
N ALA A 69 -10.10 9.63 9.86
CA ALA A 69 -10.78 10.47 10.82
C ALA A 69 -12.05 9.86 11.47
N THR A 70 -12.24 10.14 12.77
CA THR A 70 -13.23 11.13 13.28
C THR A 70 -13.16 11.22 14.81
N ASN A 71 -12.85 12.40 15.37
CA ASN A 71 -13.28 12.86 16.69
C ASN A 71 -12.95 14.36 16.86
N ASP A 72 -13.82 15.25 16.40
CA ASP A 72 -13.81 16.68 16.77
C ASP A 72 -15.15 17.04 17.42
N PRO A 73 -15.19 17.24 18.75
CA PRO A 73 -16.33 17.84 19.40
C PRO A 73 -15.97 19.27 19.84
N ARG A 74 -15.90 20.21 18.90
CA ARG A 74 -16.15 21.65 19.16
C ARG A 74 -17.61 21.96 19.56
N ILE A 75 -18.44 20.95 19.86
CA ILE A 75 -19.78 21.10 20.43
C ILE A 75 -19.70 21.12 21.96
N ALA A 76 -19.19 22.22 22.51
CA ALA A 76 -19.42 22.62 23.89
C ALA A 76 -19.57 24.15 23.96
N ARG A 77 -20.42 24.70 23.08
CA ARG A 77 -20.86 26.09 23.11
C ARG A 77 -22.12 26.18 23.97
N GLY A 78 -22.00 26.82 25.13
CA GLY A 78 -23.04 27.70 25.69
C GLY A 78 -24.17 27.06 26.49
N SER A 79 -23.99 26.99 27.81
CA SER A 79 -25.10 27.05 28.78
C SER A 79 -24.87 28.22 29.73
N ILE A 80 -25.15 29.43 29.23
CA ILE A 80 -25.47 30.59 30.06
C ILE A 80 -26.99 30.63 30.20
N ASN A 81 -27.47 30.64 31.44
CA ASN A 81 -28.59 31.42 32.01
C ASN A 81 -28.87 30.86 33.41
N THR A 82 -28.42 31.50 34.50
CA THR A 82 -29.17 32.51 35.28
C THR A 82 -30.66 32.21 35.38
N ASP A 83 -31.14 31.72 36.53
CA ASP A 83 -32.29 32.32 37.22
C ASP A 83 -32.53 31.74 38.65
N THR A 84 -32.18 32.57 39.64
CA THR A 84 -33.00 33.00 40.78
C THR A 84 -34.11 32.09 41.34
N ARG A 85 -33.88 31.38 42.46
CA ARG A 85 -34.89 31.19 43.55
C ARG A 85 -34.26 31.07 44.94
N LYS A 86 -34.30 32.17 45.70
CA LYS A 86 -34.44 32.21 47.17
C LYS A 86 -35.96 32.20 47.48
N PRO A 87 -36.50 32.10 48.72
CA PRO A 87 -36.08 31.55 50.02
C PRO A 87 -37.02 30.40 50.50
N GLN A 88 -36.78 29.78 51.67
CA GLN A 88 -37.78 29.40 52.71
C GLN A 88 -37.18 28.38 53.72
N THR A 89 -36.85 28.81 54.94
CA THR A 89 -37.62 28.60 56.21
C THR A 89 -37.73 27.14 56.67
N ARG A 90 -37.09 26.76 57.79
CA ARG A 90 -37.72 26.58 59.12
C ARG A 90 -36.67 26.19 60.16
#